data_AF-A0A7C5K1D0-F1
#
_entry.id   AF-A0A7C5K1D0-F1
#
_cell.length_a   1.000
_cell.length_b   1.000
_cell.length_c   1.000
_cell.angle_alpha   90.00
_cell.angle_beta   90.00
_cell.angle_gamma   90.00
#
_symmetry.space_group_name_H-M   'P 1'
#
loop_
_entity.id
_entity.type
_entity.pdbx_description
1 polymer ?
#
loop_
_entity_poly.entity_id
_entity_poly.type
_entity_poly.pdbx_seq_one_letter_code
_entity_poly.pdbx_strand_id
1 'polypeptide(L)'
;MGFIRVKGHGRHRYAYLVSEKWTEQGPRQSVSEYLGKVFEISRVSEPDFSSIKNSGSFTEILSEVVGKELLACGFSEEGRGIYRREQEGFLLTVEVCDEKVRVLARRGNGRQRDCVFKMNDGFFCEHSTGELFGIIKNSERISEEDGFNSEPELGRKLAALVVNAGLKIPPEVFVSLYEALESLAGNKKNEED
;
A
#
# COMPACT_ATOMS: atom_id res chain seq x y z
N MET A 1 15.12 -1.13 5.85
CA MET A 1 13.91 -0.61 5.18
C MET A 1 14.30 -0.26 3.75
N GLY A 2 13.54 -0.74 2.76
CA GLY A 2 13.77 -0.38 1.36
C GLY A 2 12.96 0.87 0.98
N PHE A 3 13.31 1.53 -0.12
CA PHE A 3 12.47 2.56 -0.74
C PHE A 3 12.30 2.27 -2.23
N ILE A 4 11.22 2.76 -2.81
CA ILE A 4 10.91 2.56 -4.23
C ILE A 4 11.57 3.68 -5.05
N ARG A 5 12.44 3.29 -5.99
CA ARG A 5 13.09 4.18 -6.95
C ARG A 5 12.52 3.95 -8.34
N VAL A 6 12.23 5.03 -9.06
CA VAL A 6 11.82 4.98 -10.47
C VAL A 6 13.00 5.28 -11.38
N LYS A 7 13.18 4.47 -12.44
CA LYS A 7 14.15 4.71 -13.51
C LYS A 7 13.44 4.75 -14.86
N GLY A 8 13.82 5.72 -15.69
CA GLY A 8 13.32 5.87 -17.05
C GLY A 8 14.17 5.15 -18.10
N HIS A 9 13.54 4.62 -19.14
CA HIS A 9 14.17 4.14 -20.37
C HIS A 9 13.29 4.53 -21.56
N GLY A 10 13.68 5.59 -22.27
CA GLY A 10 12.84 6.20 -23.32
C GLY A 10 11.53 6.74 -22.73
N ARG A 11 10.39 6.30 -23.27
CA ARG A 11 9.05 6.69 -22.80
C ARG A 11 8.54 5.84 -21.63
N HIS A 12 9.29 4.84 -21.21
CA HIS A 12 8.87 3.90 -20.18
C HIS A 12 9.56 4.19 -18.86
N ARG A 13 8.82 3.97 -17.76
CA ARG A 13 9.32 4.11 -16.40
C ARG A 13 9.13 2.78 -15.68
N TYR A 14 10.08 2.47 -14.82
CA TYR A 14 10.18 1.19 -14.12
C TYR A 14 10.52 1.44 -12.66
N ALA A 15 9.85 0.72 -11.77
CA ALA A 15 10.05 0.80 -10.33
C ALA A 15 10.95 -0.33 -9.85
N TYR A 16 11.81 0.02 -8.90
CA TYR A 16 12.75 -0.88 -8.26
C TYR A 16 12.70 -0.67 -6.76
N LEU A 17 12.72 -1.76 -6.00
CA LEU A 17 12.98 -1.69 -4.57
C LEU A 17 14.48 -1.54 -4.35
N VAL A 18 14.87 -0.53 -3.59
CA VAL A 18 16.26 -0.21 -3.29
C VAL A 18 16.46 -0.28 -1.79
N SER A 19 17.48 -1.01 -1.36
CA SER A 19 17.96 -1.00 0.02
C SER A 19 19.22 -0.16 0.14
N GLU A 20 19.36 0.51 1.28
CA GLU A 20 20.55 1.28 1.63
C GLU A 20 21.34 0.55 2.70
N LYS A 21 22.67 0.54 2.54
CA LYS A 21 23.63 0.00 3.53
C LYS A 21 24.74 1.01 3.73
N TRP A 22 25.02 1.35 4.98
CA TRP A 22 26.19 2.15 5.34
C TRP A 22 27.46 1.29 5.27
N THR A 23 28.51 1.83 4.65
CA THR A 23 29.84 1.22 4.57
C THR A 23 30.89 2.23 5.03
N GLU A 24 32.13 1.79 5.25
CA GLU A 24 33.25 2.69 5.58
C GLU A 24 33.47 3.80 4.53
N GLN A 25 33.05 3.54 3.28
CA GLN A 25 33.14 4.50 2.17
C GLN A 25 31.88 5.36 2.00
N GLY A 26 30.92 5.28 2.93
CA GLY A 26 29.64 5.98 2.88
C GLY A 26 28.45 5.09 2.48
N PRO A 27 27.29 5.71 2.21
CA PRO A 27 26.06 4.98 1.90
C PRO A 27 26.14 4.31 0.53
N ARG A 28 25.82 3.02 0.47
CA ARG A 28 25.71 2.23 -0.75
C ARG A 28 24.26 1.79 -0.94
N GLN A 29 23.76 1.96 -2.16
CA GLN A 29 22.42 1.53 -2.55
C GLN A 29 22.51 0.26 -3.41
N SER A 30 21.71 -0.75 -3.05
CA SER A 30 21.55 -1.98 -3.84
C SER A 30 20.11 -2.15 -4.26
N VAL A 31 19.89 -2.43 -5.54
CA VAL A 31 18.57 -2.83 -6.05
C VAL A 31 18.29 -4.24 -5.55
N SER A 32 17.26 -4.39 -4.72
CA SER A 32 16.85 -5.70 -4.20
C SER A 32 15.82 -6.38 -5.11
N GLU A 33 14.95 -5.60 -5.76
CA GLU A 33 13.85 -6.16 -6.54
C GLU A 33 13.40 -5.24 -7.68
N TYR A 34 12.93 -5.81 -8.78
CA TYR A 34 12.22 -5.11 -9.84
C TYR A 34 10.71 -5.23 -9.60
N LEU A 35 10.02 -4.10 -9.43
CA LEU A 35 8.60 -4.07 -9.04
C LEU A 35 7.64 -3.96 -10.24
N GLY A 36 8.14 -3.62 -11.43
CA GLY A 36 7.33 -3.55 -12.65
C GLY A 36 7.36 -2.20 -13.35
N LYS A 37 6.55 -2.09 -14.40
CA LYS A 37 6.34 -0.84 -15.15
C LYS A 37 5.52 0.14 -14.31
N VAL A 38 5.88 1.41 -14.33
CA VAL A 38 5.15 2.48 -13.62
C VAL A 38 4.08 3.08 -14.53
N PHE A 39 2.85 3.16 -14.01
CA PHE A 39 1.75 3.92 -14.57
C PHE A 39 1.45 5.10 -13.65
N GLU A 40 1.35 6.30 -14.21
CA GLU A 40 0.86 7.46 -13.44
C GLU A 40 -0.66 7.45 -13.43
N ILE A 41 -1.22 7.42 -12.22
CA ILE A 41 -2.65 7.38 -11.98
C ILE A 41 -3.03 8.68 -11.27
N SER A 42 -3.85 9.48 -11.94
CA SER A 42 -4.42 10.70 -11.37
C SER A 42 -5.85 10.45 -10.92
N ARG A 43 -6.27 11.13 -9.84
CA ARG A 43 -7.67 11.17 -9.41
C ARG A 43 -8.53 11.85 -10.47
N VAL A 44 -9.74 11.31 -10.66
CA VAL A 44 -10.78 11.86 -11.51
C VAL A 44 -11.95 12.44 -10.69
N SER A 45 -12.04 12.06 -9.42
CA SER A 45 -13.01 12.60 -8.45
C SER A 45 -12.42 12.58 -7.03
N GLU A 46 -13.09 13.25 -6.09
CA GLU A 46 -12.77 13.06 -4.67
C GLU A 46 -13.43 11.76 -4.17
N PRO A 47 -12.69 10.90 -3.44
CA PRO A 47 -13.25 9.71 -2.82
C PRO A 47 -14.25 10.10 -1.72
N ASP A 48 -15.43 9.49 -1.76
CA ASP A 48 -16.41 9.61 -0.68
C ASP A 48 -16.11 8.58 0.41
N PHE A 49 -15.54 9.01 1.53
CA PHE A 49 -15.25 8.14 2.67
C PHE A 49 -16.38 8.05 3.70
N SER A 50 -17.51 8.74 3.51
CA SER A 50 -18.58 8.83 4.51
C SER A 50 -19.19 7.48 4.93
N SER A 51 -19.16 6.47 4.04
CA SER A 51 -19.65 5.13 4.36
C SER A 51 -18.69 4.26 5.18
N ILE A 52 -17.43 4.66 5.35
CA ILE A 52 -16.48 3.88 6.16
C ILE A 52 -16.93 4.03 7.61
N LYS A 53 -17.46 2.94 8.16
CA LYS A 53 -17.88 2.89 9.56
C LYS A 53 -16.70 2.51 10.44
N ASN A 54 -16.70 2.99 11.69
CA ASN A 54 -15.74 2.58 12.72
C ASN A 54 -15.97 1.15 13.24
N SER A 55 -16.77 0.34 12.54
CA SER A 55 -17.17 -1.00 12.94
C SER A 55 -16.72 -1.98 11.86
N GLY A 56 -15.45 -2.37 11.91
CA GLY A 56 -14.84 -3.35 11.01
C GLY A 56 -13.46 -3.73 11.51
N SER A 57 -12.96 -4.87 11.04
CA SER A 57 -11.56 -5.22 11.22
C SER A 57 -10.66 -4.26 10.44
N PHE A 58 -9.39 -4.14 10.85
CA PHE A 58 -8.41 -3.31 10.15
C PHE A 58 -8.33 -3.62 8.65
N THR A 59 -8.34 -4.92 8.29
CA THR A 59 -8.25 -5.37 6.89
C THR A 59 -9.50 -5.01 6.08
N GLU A 60 -10.68 -5.06 6.69
CA GLU A 60 -11.94 -4.64 6.04
C GLU A 60 -11.94 -3.13 5.78
N ILE A 61 -11.62 -2.32 6.80
CA ILE A 61 -11.55 -0.86 6.67
C ILE A 61 -10.50 -0.48 5.61
N LEU A 62 -9.31 -1.09 5.67
CA LEU A 62 -8.25 -0.83 4.71
C LEU A 62 -8.64 -1.23 3.28
N SER A 63 -9.34 -2.35 3.11
CA SER A 63 -9.84 -2.77 1.80
C SER A 63 -10.90 -1.81 1.24
N GLU A 64 -11.79 -1.29 2.08
CA GLU A 64 -12.76 -0.26 1.68
C GLU A 64 -12.07 1.05 1.30
N VAL A 65 -11.04 1.48 2.06
CA VAL A 65 -10.20 2.64 1.72
C VAL A 65 -9.55 2.48 0.36
N VAL A 66 -8.90 1.34 0.13
CA VAL A 66 -8.24 1.04 -1.15
C VAL A 66 -9.24 1.06 -2.29
N GLY A 67 -10.40 0.44 -2.11
CA GLY A 67 -11.47 0.42 -3.11
C GLY A 67 -11.93 1.83 -3.49
N LYS A 68 -12.25 2.65 -2.48
CA LYS A 68 -12.69 4.04 -2.69
C LYS A 68 -11.64 4.90 -3.39
N GLU A 69 -10.37 4.75 -3.02
CA GLU A 69 -9.28 5.46 -3.68
C GLU A 69 -9.15 5.03 -5.16
N LEU A 70 -9.25 3.72 -5.46
CA LEU A 70 -9.20 3.21 -6.84
C LEU A 70 -10.38 3.73 -7.68
N LEU A 71 -11.60 3.74 -7.11
CA LEU A 71 -12.78 4.32 -7.76
C LEU A 71 -12.59 5.82 -8.05
N ALA A 72 -12.05 6.58 -7.08
CA ALA A 72 -11.70 7.99 -7.27
C ALA A 72 -10.59 8.20 -8.32
N CYS A 73 -9.78 7.18 -8.57
CA CYS A 73 -8.82 7.11 -9.67
C CYS A 73 -9.41 6.57 -10.98
N GLY A 74 -10.73 6.46 -11.11
CA GLY A 74 -11.40 6.09 -12.36
C GLY A 74 -11.27 4.61 -12.72
N PHE A 75 -11.02 3.75 -11.72
CA PHE A 75 -11.22 2.31 -11.88
C PHE A 75 -12.69 1.96 -11.73
N SER A 76 -13.11 0.88 -12.38
CA SER A 76 -14.43 0.27 -12.22
C SER A 76 -14.28 -1.05 -11.46
N GLU A 77 -15.18 -1.31 -10.50
CA GLU A 77 -15.25 -2.61 -9.83
C GLU A 77 -16.04 -3.61 -10.71
N GLU A 78 -15.41 -4.73 -11.07
CA GLU A 78 -16.00 -5.78 -11.92
C GLU A 78 -16.35 -7.06 -11.15
N GLY A 79 -16.25 -7.01 -9.82
CA GLY A 79 -16.46 -8.10 -8.89
C GLY A 79 -15.83 -7.73 -7.56
N ARG A 80 -16.21 -8.43 -6.48
CA ARG A 80 -15.74 -8.11 -5.13
C ARG A 80 -14.21 -8.02 -5.08
N GLY A 81 -13.68 -6.82 -4.88
CA GLY A 81 -12.25 -6.58 -4.78
C GLY A 81 -11.48 -6.61 -6.09
N ILE A 82 -12.14 -6.64 -7.25
CA ILE A 82 -11.49 -6.63 -8.57
C ILE A 82 -11.78 -5.30 -9.27
N TYR A 83 -10.74 -4.49 -9.45
CA TYR A 83 -10.84 -3.17 -10.05
C TYR A 83 -10.09 -3.12 -11.37
N ARG A 84 -10.70 -2.54 -12.41
CA ARG A 84 -10.09 -2.42 -13.74
C ARG A 84 -10.16 -1.01 -14.29
N ARG A 85 -9.13 -0.64 -15.06
CA ARG A 85 -9.04 0.62 -15.79
C ARG A 85 -8.24 0.42 -17.07
N GLU A 86 -8.68 1.02 -18.17
CA GLU A 86 -7.86 1.10 -19.38
C GLU A 86 -7.01 2.37 -19.38
N GLN A 87 -5.72 2.23 -19.73
CA GLN A 87 -4.80 3.35 -19.87
C GLN A 87 -3.70 3.02 -20.88
N GLU A 88 -3.51 3.88 -21.89
CA GLU A 88 -2.46 3.74 -22.92
C GLU A 88 -2.46 2.37 -23.63
N GLY A 89 -3.65 1.78 -23.83
CA GLY A 89 -3.81 0.44 -24.42
C GLY A 89 -3.42 -0.72 -23.49
N PHE A 90 -3.22 -0.46 -22.20
CA PHE A 90 -3.12 -1.47 -21.16
C PHE A 90 -4.44 -1.57 -20.40
N LEU A 91 -4.87 -2.79 -20.13
CA LEU A 91 -5.85 -3.10 -19.09
C LEU A 91 -5.08 -3.23 -17.77
N LEU A 92 -5.29 -2.26 -16.89
CA LEU A 92 -4.81 -2.26 -15.51
C LEU A 92 -5.80 -3.02 -14.65
N THR A 93 -5.32 -3.84 -13.74
CA THR A 93 -6.14 -4.68 -12.85
C THR A 93 -5.57 -4.64 -11.46
N VAL A 94 -6.42 -4.36 -10.47
CA VAL A 94 -6.10 -4.51 -9.05
C VAL A 94 -6.99 -5.57 -8.46
N GLU A 95 -6.37 -6.55 -7.82
CA GLU A 95 -7.04 -7.58 -7.03
C GLU A 95 -6.77 -7.28 -5.56
N VAL A 96 -7.80 -6.92 -4.81
CA VAL A 96 -7.77 -6.65 -3.37
C VAL A 96 -8.38 -7.86 -2.67
N CYS A 97 -7.56 -8.57 -1.91
CA CYS A 97 -7.97 -9.65 -1.03
C CYS A 97 -7.59 -9.28 0.42
N ASP A 98 -8.18 -9.98 1.39
CA ASP A 98 -8.13 -9.61 2.82
C ASP A 98 -6.72 -9.29 3.38
N GLU A 99 -5.66 -9.92 2.84
CA GLU A 99 -4.28 -9.69 3.28
C GLU A 99 -3.32 -9.29 2.15
N LYS A 100 -3.81 -9.14 0.93
CA LYS A 100 -2.94 -8.99 -0.24
C LYS A 100 -3.58 -8.16 -1.33
N VAL A 101 -2.77 -7.29 -1.92
CA VAL A 101 -3.13 -6.59 -3.15
C VAL A 101 -2.19 -7.03 -4.27
N ARG A 102 -2.75 -7.32 -5.44
CA ARG A 102 -1.99 -7.55 -6.67
C ARG A 102 -2.29 -6.47 -7.68
N VAL A 103 -1.25 -5.95 -8.32
CA VAL A 103 -1.36 -4.85 -9.29
C VAL A 103 -0.76 -5.30 -10.60
N LEU A 104 -1.63 -5.51 -11.59
CA LEU A 104 -1.30 -6.16 -12.85
C LEU A 104 -1.60 -5.24 -14.04
N ALA A 105 -0.79 -5.33 -15.08
CA ALA A 105 -1.05 -4.72 -16.38
C ALA A 105 -1.00 -5.77 -17.49
N ARG A 106 -1.93 -5.66 -18.44
CA ARG A 106 -1.98 -6.48 -19.66
C ARG A 106 -2.19 -5.61 -20.89
N ARG A 107 -1.45 -5.87 -21.98
CA ARG A 107 -1.67 -5.21 -23.27
C ARG A 107 -2.34 -6.19 -24.24
N GLY A 108 -3.56 -5.89 -24.70
CA GLY A 108 -4.34 -6.78 -25.56
C GLY A 108 -4.44 -8.20 -25.00
N ASN A 109 -4.16 -9.21 -25.83
CA ASN A 109 -4.13 -10.63 -25.45
C ASN A 109 -2.78 -11.08 -24.84
N GLY A 110 -1.92 -10.15 -24.44
CA GLY A 110 -0.62 -10.44 -23.84
C GLY A 110 -0.72 -11.08 -22.45
N ARG A 111 0.43 -11.49 -21.90
CA ARG A 111 0.54 -11.97 -20.52
C ARG A 111 0.40 -10.81 -19.53
N GLN A 112 -0.32 -11.03 -18.43
CA GLN A 112 -0.33 -10.11 -17.28
C GLN A 112 1.06 -10.02 -16.65
N ARG A 113 1.46 -8.80 -16.30
CA ARG A 113 2.74 -8.50 -15.64
C ARG A 113 2.49 -7.61 -14.44
N ASP A 114 3.27 -7.77 -13.40
CA ASP A 114 3.25 -6.88 -12.26
C ASP A 114 3.61 -5.46 -12.68
N CYS A 115 2.93 -4.50 -12.09
CA CYS A 115 3.15 -3.09 -12.34
C CYS A 115 2.96 -2.28 -11.06
N VAL A 116 3.35 -1.01 -11.15
CA VAL A 116 3.28 -0.07 -10.05
C VAL A 116 2.47 1.14 -10.48
N PHE A 117 1.52 1.56 -9.64
CA PHE A 117 0.81 2.79 -9.85
C PHE A 117 1.48 3.90 -9.04
N LYS A 118 2.04 4.89 -9.73
CA LYS A 118 2.41 6.15 -9.09
C LYS A 118 1.12 6.95 -8.94
N MET A 119 0.64 7.06 -7.70
CA MET A 119 -0.56 7.81 -7.35
C MET A 119 -0.35 8.57 -6.05
N ASN A 120 -0.93 9.77 -5.97
CA ASN A 120 -0.68 10.72 -4.90
C ASN A 120 0.85 10.85 -4.65
N ASP A 121 1.28 10.80 -3.39
CA ASP A 121 2.69 10.90 -3.01
C ASP A 121 3.43 9.54 -2.98
N GLY A 122 2.71 8.42 -3.13
CA GLY A 122 3.25 7.07 -2.96
C GLY A 122 3.30 6.22 -4.23
N PHE A 123 3.41 4.90 -4.04
CA PHE A 123 3.51 3.90 -5.10
C PHE A 123 2.63 2.71 -4.76
N PHE A 124 1.41 2.68 -5.29
CA PHE A 124 0.47 1.60 -5.05
C PHE A 124 0.89 0.34 -5.84
N CYS A 125 1.42 -0.64 -5.13
CA CYS A 125 1.91 -1.93 -5.64
C CYS A 125 1.95 -2.99 -4.55
N GLU A 126 2.07 -4.26 -4.93
CA GLU A 126 2.08 -5.42 -4.02
C GLU A 126 3.03 -5.24 -2.82
N HIS A 127 4.23 -4.69 -3.04
CA HIS A 127 5.19 -4.44 -1.98
C HIS A 127 4.66 -3.43 -0.93
N SER A 128 4.33 -2.21 -1.36
CA SER A 128 3.86 -1.14 -0.47
C SER A 128 2.57 -1.50 0.29
N THR A 129 1.63 -2.16 -0.39
CA THR A 129 0.39 -2.61 0.22
C THR A 129 0.66 -3.80 1.14
N GLY A 130 1.58 -4.69 0.76
CA GLY A 130 1.99 -5.82 1.61
C GLY A 130 2.61 -5.36 2.93
N GLU A 131 3.42 -4.30 2.91
CA GLU A 131 3.93 -3.69 4.15
C GLU A 131 2.79 -3.08 5.00
N LEU A 132 1.81 -2.44 4.37
CA LEU A 132 0.66 -1.84 5.04
C LEU A 132 -0.28 -2.90 5.67
N PHE A 133 -0.68 -3.93 4.92
CA PHE A 133 -1.48 -5.05 5.43
C PHE A 133 -0.68 -5.88 6.46
N GLY A 134 0.63 -6.00 6.26
CA GLY A 134 1.54 -6.73 7.15
C GLY A 134 1.89 -6.00 8.44
N ILE A 135 1.42 -4.77 8.66
CA ILE A 135 1.71 -4.02 9.89
C ILE A 135 1.23 -4.79 11.13
N ILE A 136 0.11 -5.51 11.03
CA ILE A 136 -0.46 -6.34 12.12
C ILE A 136 0.51 -7.46 12.53
N LYS A 137 1.15 -8.13 11.56
CA LYS A 137 2.09 -9.22 11.85
C LYS A 137 3.39 -8.70 12.46
N ASN A 138 3.76 -7.47 12.12
CA ASN A 138 4.98 -6.85 12.59
C ASN A 138 4.82 -6.11 13.92
N SER A 139 3.60 -5.72 14.33
CA SER A 139 3.37 -5.06 15.62
C SER A 139 3.68 -5.96 16.81
N GLU A 140 3.60 -7.28 16.63
CA GLU A 140 3.96 -8.28 17.66
C GLU A 140 5.46 -8.32 17.96
N ARG A 141 6.32 -8.03 16.97
CA ARG A 141 7.78 -8.12 17.12
C ARG A 141 8.43 -6.88 17.72
N ILE A 142 7.65 -5.81 17.92
CA ILE A 142 8.16 -4.51 18.36
C ILE A 142 8.29 -4.44 19.90
N SER A 143 7.84 -5.47 20.63
CA SER A 143 7.61 -5.39 22.08
C SER A 143 8.85 -5.39 22.99
N GLU A 144 10.05 -5.81 22.58
CA GLU A 144 11.15 -5.96 23.56
C GLU A 144 12.54 -5.42 23.17
N GLU A 145 12.99 -5.47 21.92
CA GLU A 145 14.40 -5.14 21.60
C GLU A 145 14.63 -3.71 21.06
N ASP A 146 13.62 -3.07 20.47
CA ASP A 146 13.83 -1.81 19.74
C ASP A 146 13.52 -0.53 20.55
N GLY A 147 13.04 -0.63 21.80
CA GLY A 147 12.69 0.55 22.62
C GLY A 147 11.48 1.34 22.11
N PHE A 148 10.71 0.75 21.19
CA PHE A 148 9.60 1.34 20.45
C PHE A 148 8.23 1.20 21.17
N ASN A 149 8.19 1.50 22.47
CA ASN A 149 7.01 1.27 23.32
C ASN A 149 6.09 2.50 23.45
N SER A 150 6.11 3.42 22.50
CA SER A 150 5.23 4.60 22.54
C SER A 150 4.15 4.53 21.45
N GLU A 151 2.88 4.62 21.86
CA GLU A 151 1.69 4.81 21.01
C GLU A 151 1.94 5.78 19.80
N PRO A 152 2.70 6.89 19.96
CA PRO A 152 3.08 7.76 18.83
C PRO A 152 3.83 7.08 17.67
N GLU A 153 4.59 6.02 17.91
CA GLU A 153 5.42 5.39 16.88
C GLU A 153 4.63 4.47 15.95
N LEU A 154 3.65 3.74 16.48
CA LEU A 154 2.74 2.92 15.66
C LEU A 154 1.93 3.81 14.72
N GLY A 155 1.39 4.93 15.24
CA GLY A 155 0.66 5.90 14.43
C GLY A 155 1.53 6.52 13.34
N ARG A 156 2.77 6.91 13.66
CA ARG A 156 3.74 7.40 12.65
C ARG A 156 4.05 6.36 11.58
N LYS A 157 4.26 5.10 11.98
CA LYS A 157 4.54 4.00 11.05
C LYS A 157 3.35 3.73 10.13
N LEU A 158 2.13 3.68 10.68
CA LEU A 158 0.91 3.53 9.89
C LEU A 158 0.76 4.68 8.89
N ALA A 159 0.94 5.93 9.32
CA ALA A 159 0.87 7.09 8.45
C ALA A 159 1.88 7.01 7.30
N ALA A 160 3.13 6.64 7.59
CA ALA A 160 4.16 6.46 6.58
C ALA A 160 3.80 5.36 5.57
N LEU A 161 3.25 4.22 6.04
CA LEU A 161 2.83 3.12 5.17
C LEU A 161 1.64 3.49 4.29
N VAL A 162 0.65 4.21 4.82
CA VAL A 162 -0.50 4.74 4.06
C VAL A 162 -0.01 5.66 2.93
N VAL A 163 0.87 6.60 3.24
CA VAL A 163 1.46 7.52 2.24
C VAL A 163 2.31 6.76 1.22
N ASN A 164 3.15 5.82 1.66
CA ASN A 164 3.99 5.01 0.77
C ASN A 164 3.18 4.14 -0.18
N ALA A 165 2.05 3.61 0.28
CA ALA A 165 1.08 2.88 -0.55
C ALA A 165 0.34 3.79 -1.54
N GLY A 166 0.54 5.11 -1.49
CA GLY A 166 -0.12 6.07 -2.38
C GLY A 166 -1.57 6.33 -2.01
N LEU A 167 -1.99 6.00 -0.78
CA LEU A 167 -3.33 6.26 -0.29
C LEU A 167 -3.38 7.65 0.35
N LYS A 168 -4.41 8.44 0.00
CA LYS A 168 -4.64 9.75 0.60
C LYS A 168 -6.02 9.76 1.24
N ILE A 169 -6.02 9.57 2.56
CA ILE A 169 -7.23 9.44 3.38
C ILE A 169 -7.45 10.67 4.28
N PRO A 170 -8.71 10.99 4.63
CA PRO A 170 -9.03 11.99 5.63
C PRO A 170 -8.54 11.59 7.04
N PRO A 171 -8.28 12.57 7.93
CA PRO A 171 -7.89 12.29 9.31
C PRO A 171 -8.84 11.37 10.06
N GLU A 172 -10.15 11.49 9.83
CA GLU A 172 -11.17 10.70 10.51
C GLU A 172 -11.04 9.21 10.17
N VAL A 173 -10.83 8.90 8.88
CA VAL A 173 -10.62 7.53 8.39
C VAL A 173 -9.29 6.96 8.91
N PHE A 174 -8.27 7.82 9.01
CA PHE A 174 -6.99 7.41 9.58
C PHE A 174 -7.13 7.02 11.06
N VAL A 175 -7.90 7.79 11.84
CA VAL A 175 -8.20 7.45 13.25
C VAL A 175 -8.93 6.12 13.33
N SER A 176 -9.96 5.87 12.51
CA SER A 176 -10.68 4.59 12.49
C SER A 176 -9.76 3.41 12.16
N LEU A 177 -8.84 3.56 11.19
CA LEU A 177 -7.83 2.55 10.87
C LEU A 177 -6.89 2.29 12.04
N TYR A 178 -6.46 3.35 12.73
CA TYR A 178 -5.57 3.25 13.88
C TYR A 178 -6.24 2.54 15.06
N GLU A 179 -7.47 2.93 15.42
CA GLU A 179 -8.26 2.29 16.50
C GLU A 179 -8.50 0.80 16.22
N ALA A 180 -8.80 0.45 14.96
CA ALA A 180 -8.97 -0.94 14.55
C ALA A 180 -7.66 -1.74 14.64
N LEU A 181 -6.52 -1.10 14.34
CA LEU A 181 -5.20 -1.71 14.49
C LEU A 181 -4.84 -1.95 15.97
N GLU A 182 -5.08 -0.96 16.84
CA GLU A 182 -4.82 -1.09 18.28
C GLU A 182 -5.69 -2.18 18.92
N SER A 183 -6.98 -2.24 18.55
CA SER A 183 -7.89 -3.27 19.05
C SER A 183 -7.39 -4.68 18.73
N LEU A 184 -6.80 -4.87 17.54
CA LEU A 184 -6.18 -6.15 17.16
C LEU A 184 -4.90 -6.45 17.94
N ALA A 185 -4.06 -5.44 18.17
CA ALA A 185 -2.83 -5.59 18.94
C ALA A 185 -3.11 -5.90 20.43
N GLY A 186 -4.16 -5.31 21.00
CA GLY A 186 -4.58 -5.51 22.39
C GLY A 186 -5.16 -6.91 22.65
N ASN A 187 -5.98 -7.42 21.75
CA ASN A 187 -6.59 -8.75 21.91
C ASN A 187 -5.55 -9.88 21.95
N LYS A 188 -4.47 -9.77 21.15
CA LYS A 188 -3.42 -10.81 21.10
C LYS A 188 -2.57 -10.87 22.35
N LYS A 189 -2.30 -9.74 23.02
CA LYS A 189 -1.57 -9.73 24.30
C LYS A 189 -2.28 -10.54 25.38
N ASN A 190 -3.61 -10.50 25.39
CA ASN A 190 -4.41 -11.24 26.38
C ASN A 190 -4.51 -12.76 26.11
N GLU A 191 -4.13 -13.24 24.92
CA GLU A 191 -4.14 -14.67 24.59
C GLU A 191 -2.81 -15.38 24.93
N GLU A 192 -1.74 -14.62 25.18
CA GLU A 192 -0.40 -15.14 25.50
C GLU A 192 -0.08 -15.19 27.01
N ASP A 193 -0.92 -14.59 27.86
CA ASP A 193 -0.85 -14.61 29.34
C ASP A 193 -1.71 -15.73 29.96
#